data_AF-A0AAD4BLL0-F1
#
_entry.id   AF-A0AAD4BLL0-F1
#
_cell.length_a   1.000
_cell.length_b   1.000
_cell.length_c   1.000
_cell.angle_alpha   90.00
_cell.angle_beta   90.00
_cell.angle_gamma   90.00
#
_symmetry.space_group_name_H-M   'P 1'
#
loop_
_entity.id
_entity.type
_entity.pdbx_description
1 polymer ?
#
loop_
_entity_poly.entity_id
_entity_poly.type
_entity_poly.pdbx_seq_one_letter_code
_entity_poly.pdbx_strand_id
1 'polypeptide(L)'
;MDLTDTELLHLLRLYLENLPERHLPYCSLAESNYRFHVFAIDPEWEEDIGMEGAANRELEVRLGSRAKGPIVLTERGPGLSSIVDVLAKYLTKFPSSAILKKWVSNLIESAKGAYEEANVPLPTRSPSPEPGADALVAPAPTQDATSSQFTLGGLHGAIDLDTCYLRDLLEDSATASEPIATVLTDQSKTTSANSSQALLVVPEASEWDSWDP
;
A
#
# COMPACT_ATOMS: atom_id res chain seq x y z
N MET A 1 -16.68 -16.51 13.95
CA MET A 1 -16.26 -16.69 12.55
C MET A 1 -14.94 -15.98 12.42
N ASP A 2 -13.88 -16.72 12.14
CA ASP A 2 -12.58 -16.11 11.87
C ASP A 2 -12.66 -15.43 10.49
N LEU A 3 -12.27 -14.15 10.43
CA LEU A 3 -12.22 -13.40 9.18
C LEU A 3 -11.11 -13.97 8.30
N THR A 4 -11.38 -14.10 7.01
CA THR A 4 -10.37 -14.47 6.02
C THR A 4 -9.34 -13.34 5.83
N ASP A 5 -8.15 -13.67 5.33
CA ASP A 5 -7.09 -12.69 5.06
C ASP A 5 -7.58 -11.57 4.12
N THR A 6 -8.42 -11.92 3.13
CA THR A 6 -9.04 -10.95 2.22
C THR A 6 -10.01 -10.02 2.94
N GLU A 7 -10.84 -10.53 3.85
CA GLU A 7 -11.75 -9.70 4.64
C GLU A 7 -10.98 -8.75 5.57
N LEU A 8 -9.89 -9.23 6.18
CA LEU A 8 -9.01 -8.41 7.02
C LEU A 8 -8.34 -7.30 6.20
N LEU A 9 -7.87 -7.58 4.99
CA LEU A 9 -7.27 -6.56 4.11
C LEU A 9 -8.28 -5.48 3.71
N HIS A 10 -9.53 -5.86 3.39
CA HIS A 10 -10.55 -4.87 3.10
C HIS A 10 -10.97 -4.07 4.33
N LEU A 11 -11.02 -4.69 5.52
CA LEU A 11 -11.28 -3.99 6.77
C LEU A 11 -10.16 -2.98 7.05
N LEU A 12 -8.91 -3.39 6.87
CA LEU A 12 -7.75 -2.52 7.01
C LEU A 12 -7.85 -1.32 6.06
N ARG A 13 -8.17 -1.54 4.77
CA ARG A 13 -8.39 -0.47 3.80
C ARG A 13 -9.44 0.52 4.27
N LEU A 14 -10.60 0.02 4.67
CA LEU A 14 -11.70 0.84 5.16
C LEU A 14 -11.24 1.72 6.33
N TYR A 15 -10.50 1.16 7.29
CA TYR A 15 -10.03 1.90 8.45
C TYR A 15 -8.97 2.93 8.10
N LEU A 16 -8.01 2.62 7.23
CA LEU A 16 -6.94 3.54 6.83
C LEU A 16 -7.46 4.71 5.97
N GLU A 17 -8.43 4.47 5.10
CA GLU A 17 -9.02 5.49 4.22
C GLU A 17 -9.93 6.48 4.99
N ASN A 18 -10.46 6.07 6.16
CA ASN A 18 -11.38 6.86 6.96
C ASN A 18 -10.79 7.34 8.29
N LEU A 19 -9.45 7.31 8.43
CA LEU A 19 -8.77 7.72 9.67
C LEU A 19 -9.19 9.13 10.12
N PRO A 20 -9.37 9.36 11.44
CA PRO A 20 -9.79 10.65 11.97
C PRO A 20 -8.84 11.78 11.59
N GLU A 21 -9.40 12.92 11.15
CA GLU A 21 -8.61 14.05 10.65
C GLU A 21 -7.91 14.85 11.76
N ARG A 22 -8.40 14.74 12.99
CA ARG A 22 -8.02 15.64 14.09
C ARG A 22 -6.58 15.46 14.58
N HIS A 23 -6.04 14.25 14.49
CA HIS A 23 -4.75 13.89 15.07
C HIS A 23 -3.72 13.44 14.04
N LEU A 24 -4.15 13.10 12.82
CA LEU A 24 -3.29 12.62 11.76
C LEU A 24 -3.35 13.58 10.56
N PRO A 25 -2.22 14.23 10.20
CA PRO A 25 -2.17 15.09 9.03
C PRO A 25 -2.45 14.27 7.76
N TYR A 26 -3.20 14.86 6.83
CA TYR A 26 -3.35 14.30 5.50
C TYR A 26 -2.07 14.58 4.70
N CYS A 27 -1.42 13.52 4.23
CA CYS A 27 -0.28 13.61 3.32
C CYS A 27 -0.70 13.13 1.94
N SER A 28 -0.42 13.93 0.91
CA SER A 28 -0.56 13.47 -0.47
C SER A 28 0.41 12.32 -0.77
N LEU A 29 0.24 11.66 -1.90
CA LEU A 29 1.07 10.53 -2.29
C LEU A 29 2.56 10.92 -2.39
N ALA A 30 2.85 12.11 -2.92
CA ALA A 30 4.21 12.63 -3.07
C ALA A 30 4.86 13.06 -1.73
N GLU A 31 4.05 13.49 -0.76
CA GLU A 31 4.51 14.03 0.54
C GLU A 31 4.52 12.99 1.65
N SER A 32 3.87 11.84 1.44
CA SER A 32 3.79 10.76 2.42
C SER A 32 5.17 10.25 2.81
N ASN A 33 5.43 10.14 4.11
CA ASN A 33 6.65 9.54 4.64
C ASN A 33 6.67 8.02 4.46
N TYR A 34 5.49 7.39 4.44
CA TYR A 34 5.39 5.94 4.29
C TYR A 34 5.76 5.45 2.88
N ARG A 35 5.36 6.18 1.84
CA ARG A 35 5.72 5.87 0.43
C ARG A 35 5.43 4.43 -0.02
N PHE A 36 4.37 3.78 0.45
CA PHE A 36 4.03 2.41 0.04
C PHE A 36 3.65 2.29 -1.45
N HIS A 37 3.28 3.39 -2.10
CA HIS A 37 3.03 3.43 -3.54
C HIS A 37 4.26 3.12 -4.41
N VAL A 38 5.47 3.34 -3.87
CA VAL A 38 6.75 2.93 -4.50
C VAL A 38 7.42 1.79 -3.73
N PHE A 39 6.63 0.93 -3.08
CA PHE A 39 7.18 -0.19 -2.32
C PHE A 39 7.93 -1.15 -3.25
N ALA A 40 9.22 -1.31 -2.98
CA ALA A 40 10.11 -2.26 -3.61
C ALA A 40 10.88 -3.01 -2.52
N ILE A 41 11.21 -4.26 -2.81
CA ILE A 41 12.12 -5.04 -1.99
C ILE A 41 13.54 -4.74 -2.44
N ASP A 42 14.47 -4.62 -1.48
CA ASP A 42 15.89 -4.56 -1.77
C ASP A 42 16.39 -5.93 -2.27
N PRO A 43 17.01 -6.01 -3.47
CA PRO A 43 17.49 -7.27 -4.01
C PRO A 43 18.58 -7.93 -3.15
N GLU A 44 19.39 -7.15 -2.41
CA GLU A 44 20.41 -7.69 -1.51
C GLU A 44 19.75 -8.43 -0.33
N TRP A 45 18.65 -7.88 0.21
CA TRP A 45 17.88 -8.56 1.25
C TRP A 45 17.08 -9.74 0.71
N GLU A 46 16.57 -9.65 -0.52
CA GLU A 46 15.89 -10.80 -1.14
C GLU A 46 16.85 -11.99 -1.30
N GLU A 47 18.10 -11.74 -1.67
CA GLU A 47 19.13 -12.78 -1.80
C GLU A 47 19.51 -13.40 -0.44
N ASP A 48 19.65 -12.57 0.61
CA ASP A 48 20.10 -13.02 1.93
C ASP A 48 18.99 -13.70 2.76
N ILE A 49 17.81 -13.07 2.87
CA ILE A 49 16.73 -13.50 3.77
C ILE A 49 15.45 -13.92 3.04
N GLY A 50 15.49 -14.00 1.71
CA GLY A 50 14.36 -14.36 0.86
C GLY A 50 13.34 -13.22 0.72
N MET A 51 12.48 -13.33 -0.29
CA MET A 51 11.46 -12.31 -0.60
C MET A 51 10.51 -12.02 0.58
N GLU A 52 10.09 -13.04 1.33
CA GLU A 52 9.22 -12.85 2.51
C GLU A 52 9.94 -12.09 3.62
N GLY A 53 11.19 -12.47 3.94
CA GLY A 53 12.01 -11.79 4.93
C GLY A 53 12.31 -10.34 4.53
N ALA A 54 12.66 -10.12 3.27
CA ALA A 54 12.95 -8.80 2.73
C ALA A 54 11.71 -7.90 2.71
N ALA A 55 10.52 -8.44 2.38
CA ALA A 55 9.26 -7.72 2.54
C ALA A 55 9.00 -7.32 3.99
N ASN A 56 9.22 -8.25 4.94
CA ASN A 56 9.09 -7.94 6.37
C ASN A 56 10.04 -6.81 6.78
N ARG A 57 11.30 -6.86 6.34
CA ARG A 57 12.31 -5.85 6.66
C ARG A 57 11.94 -4.48 6.13
N GLU A 58 11.48 -4.40 4.89
CA GLU A 58 10.99 -3.16 4.26
C GLU A 58 9.76 -2.56 4.98
N LEU A 59 8.88 -3.40 5.54
CA LEU A 59 7.77 -2.95 6.38
C LEU A 59 8.28 -2.38 7.71
N GLU A 60 9.27 -3.01 8.35
CA GLU A 60 9.88 -2.51 9.59
C GLU A 60 10.60 -1.16 9.39
N VAL A 61 11.24 -0.95 8.24
CA VAL A 61 11.91 0.33 7.93
C VAL A 61 10.89 1.47 7.84
N ARG A 62 9.73 1.23 7.22
CA ARG A 62 8.71 2.28 7.00
C ARG A 62 7.79 2.50 8.19
N LEU A 63 7.40 1.44 8.90
CA LEU A 63 6.43 1.50 10.01
C LEU A 63 7.10 1.53 11.39
N GLY A 64 8.39 1.21 11.45
CA GLY A 64 9.10 0.94 12.69
C GLY A 64 8.99 -0.51 13.14
N SER A 65 9.69 -0.82 14.23
CA SER A 65 9.75 -2.17 14.79
C SER A 65 8.48 -2.52 15.56
N ARG A 66 7.89 -3.68 15.25
CA ARG A 66 6.77 -4.25 16.02
C ARG A 66 7.14 -4.68 17.44
N ALA A 67 8.43 -4.88 17.73
CA ALA A 67 8.89 -5.28 19.06
C ALA A 67 8.79 -4.14 20.09
N LYS A 68 8.69 -2.89 19.64
CA LYS A 68 8.66 -1.71 20.51
C LYS A 68 7.25 -1.27 20.93
N GLY A 69 6.23 -2.07 20.62
CA GLY A 69 4.83 -1.80 20.94
C GLY A 69 3.94 -1.67 19.70
N PRO A 70 2.71 -1.16 19.88
CA PRO A 70 1.80 -0.92 18.77
C PRO A 70 2.42 0.00 17.73
N ILE A 71 2.12 -0.26 16.45
CA ILE A 71 2.49 0.65 15.37
C ILE A 71 1.77 1.97 15.64
N VAL A 72 2.49 3.08 15.60
CA VAL A 72 1.90 4.42 15.74
C VAL A 72 1.77 5.03 14.35
N LEU A 73 0.53 5.29 13.92
CA LEU A 73 0.29 5.99 12.66
C LEU A 73 0.64 7.46 12.84
N THR A 74 1.38 8.04 11.90
CA THR A 74 1.84 9.43 11.99
C THR A 74 1.18 10.36 10.97
N GLU A 75 0.55 9.78 9.94
CA GLU A 75 -0.12 10.49 8.86
C GLU A 75 -1.27 9.64 8.30
N ARG A 76 -2.20 10.27 7.58
CA ARG A 76 -3.26 9.61 6.81
C ARG A 76 -3.11 9.93 5.32
N GLY A 77 -3.78 9.16 4.48
CA GLY A 77 -3.85 9.42 3.04
C GLY A 77 -3.44 8.23 2.16
N PRO A 78 -3.30 8.46 0.84
CA PRO A 78 -3.06 7.39 -0.12
C PRO A 78 -1.70 6.72 0.04
N GLY A 79 -0.69 7.44 0.53
CA GLY A 79 0.64 6.88 0.76
C GLY A 79 0.68 5.79 1.85
N LEU A 80 -0.12 5.95 2.92
CA LEU A 80 -0.34 4.90 3.92
C LEU A 80 -1.26 3.80 3.40
N SER A 81 -2.40 4.17 2.80
CA SER A 81 -3.42 3.20 2.37
C SER A 81 -2.92 2.21 1.31
N SER A 82 -1.91 2.60 0.53
CA SER A 82 -1.23 1.72 -0.45
C SER A 82 -0.58 0.48 0.19
N ILE A 83 -0.37 0.46 1.51
CA ILE A 83 0.13 -0.73 2.22
C ILE A 83 -0.79 -1.94 2.06
N VAL A 84 -2.10 -1.71 1.88
CA VAL A 84 -3.06 -2.81 1.69
C VAL A 84 -2.75 -3.56 0.39
N ASP A 85 -2.38 -2.84 -0.66
CA ASP A 85 -2.01 -3.45 -1.95
C ASP A 85 -0.69 -4.21 -1.85
N VAL A 86 0.27 -3.68 -1.08
CA VAL A 86 1.53 -4.35 -0.75
C VAL A 86 1.25 -5.67 -0.02
N LEU A 87 0.47 -5.63 1.06
CA LEU A 87 0.15 -6.82 1.85
C LEU A 87 -0.66 -7.83 1.05
N ALA A 88 -1.63 -7.39 0.24
CA ALA A 88 -2.39 -8.26 -0.65
C ALA A 88 -1.48 -8.99 -1.66
N LYS A 89 -0.54 -8.26 -2.28
CA LYS A 89 0.44 -8.82 -3.22
C LYS A 89 1.28 -9.91 -2.55
N TYR A 90 1.84 -9.65 -1.36
CA TYR A 90 2.73 -10.61 -0.71
C TYR A 90 1.97 -11.76 -0.03
N LEU A 91 0.77 -11.54 0.51
CA LEU A 91 -0.07 -12.63 1.03
C LEU A 91 -0.59 -13.54 -0.08
N THR A 92 -0.76 -13.03 -1.31
CA THR A 92 -1.07 -13.88 -2.47
C THR A 92 0.10 -14.82 -2.80
N LYS A 93 1.34 -14.35 -2.66
CA LYS A 93 2.55 -15.16 -2.87
C LYS A 93 2.85 -16.09 -1.70
N PHE A 94 2.59 -15.63 -0.47
CA PHE A 94 2.91 -16.31 0.78
C PHE A 94 1.67 -16.41 1.68
N PRO A 95 0.65 -17.20 1.29
CA PRO A 95 -0.63 -17.26 2.01
C PRO A 95 -0.53 -17.89 3.41
N SER A 96 0.54 -18.63 3.69
CA SER A 96 0.82 -19.21 5.01
C SER A 96 1.73 -18.33 5.87
N SER A 97 2.09 -17.15 5.39
CA SER A 97 3.00 -16.24 6.09
C SER A 97 2.38 -15.72 7.39
N ALA A 98 2.82 -16.27 8.53
CA ALA A 98 2.42 -15.78 9.84
C ALA A 98 2.87 -14.32 10.04
N ILE A 99 4.04 -13.95 9.50
CA ILE A 99 4.64 -12.63 9.70
C ILE A 99 3.87 -11.52 8.98
N LEU A 100 3.41 -11.78 7.75
CA LEU A 100 2.61 -10.84 6.96
C LEU A 100 1.19 -10.74 7.49
N LYS A 101 0.58 -11.85 7.92
CA LYS A 101 -0.74 -11.80 8.60
C LYS A 101 -0.67 -11.01 9.89
N LYS A 102 0.43 -11.13 10.64
CA LYS A 102 0.65 -10.35 11.85
C LYS A 102 0.75 -8.86 11.56
N TRP A 103 1.34 -8.45 10.42
CA TRP A 103 1.30 -7.04 10.00
C TRP A 103 -0.12 -6.54 9.77
N VAL A 104 -0.98 -7.31 9.09
CA VAL A 104 -2.39 -6.95 8.88
C VAL A 104 -3.09 -6.73 10.22
N SER A 105 -2.99 -7.68 11.15
CA SER A 105 -3.63 -7.58 12.47
C SER A 105 -3.13 -6.37 13.27
N ASN A 106 -1.80 -6.16 13.32
CA ASN A 106 -1.22 -5.04 14.06
C ASN A 106 -1.62 -3.68 13.46
N LEU A 107 -1.75 -3.57 12.14
CA LEU A 107 -2.20 -2.34 11.49
C LEU A 107 -3.68 -2.07 11.73
N ILE A 108 -4.52 -3.12 11.79
CA ILE A 108 -5.93 -2.99 12.18
C ILE A 108 -6.03 -2.48 13.62
N GLU A 109 -5.26 -3.06 14.54
CA GLU A 109 -5.21 -2.62 15.95
C GLU A 109 -4.72 -1.18 16.07
N SER A 110 -3.67 -0.83 15.34
CA SER A 110 -3.14 0.53 15.26
C SER A 110 -4.17 1.54 14.75
N ALA A 111 -4.87 1.21 13.66
CA ALA A 111 -5.93 2.06 13.13
C ALA A 111 -7.07 2.22 14.14
N LYS A 112 -7.51 1.12 14.79
CA LYS A 112 -8.52 1.19 15.87
C LYS A 112 -8.09 2.11 17.01
N GLY A 113 -6.84 2.02 17.44
CA GLY A 113 -6.27 2.91 18.46
C GLY A 113 -6.38 4.37 18.06
N ALA A 114 -6.15 4.72 16.79
CA ALA A 114 -6.32 6.09 16.31
C ALA A 114 -7.79 6.58 16.37
N TYR A 115 -8.77 5.71 16.12
CA TYR A 115 -10.19 6.04 16.30
C TYR A 115 -10.55 6.22 17.79
N GLU A 116 -10.06 5.34 18.65
CA GLU A 116 -10.27 5.41 20.09
C GLU A 116 -9.68 6.69 20.69
N GLU A 117 -8.45 7.06 20.31
CA GLU A 117 -7.79 8.29 20.74
C GLU A 117 -8.55 9.54 20.25
N ALA A 118 -9.08 9.50 19.04
CA ALA A 118 -9.90 10.59 18.49
C ALA A 118 -11.33 10.63 19.06
N ASN A 119 -11.75 9.61 19.82
CA ASN A 119 -13.12 9.41 20.29
C ASN A 119 -14.16 9.40 19.14
N VAL A 120 -13.79 8.76 18.03
CA VAL A 120 -14.62 8.60 16.82
C VAL A 120 -15.01 7.12 16.69
N PRO A 121 -16.28 6.79 16.38
CA PRO A 121 -16.69 5.40 16.18
C PRO A 121 -16.01 4.79 14.95
N LEU A 122 -15.72 3.49 15.01
CA LEU A 122 -15.14 2.76 13.88
C LEU A 122 -16.10 2.76 12.69
N PRO A 123 -15.59 2.91 11.45
CA PRO A 123 -16.39 2.75 10.25
C PRO A 123 -16.97 1.33 10.23
N THR A 124 -18.28 1.22 10.26
CA THR A 124 -18.94 -0.08 10.10
C THR A 124 -19.18 -0.29 8.62
N ARG A 125 -18.89 -1.49 8.11
CA ARG A 125 -19.41 -1.90 6.80
C ARG A 125 -20.92 -1.86 6.90
N SER A 126 -21.55 -0.87 6.27
CA SER A 126 -23.00 -0.81 6.21
C SER A 126 -23.50 -2.13 5.63
N PRO A 127 -24.46 -2.82 6.27
CA PRO A 127 -25.16 -3.89 5.60
C PRO A 127 -25.82 -3.25 4.38
N SER A 128 -25.44 -3.72 3.19
CA SER A 128 -26.14 -3.41 1.95
C SER A 128 -27.64 -3.55 2.21
N PRO A 129 -28.50 -2.58 1.86
CA PRO A 129 -29.93 -2.72 2.07
C PRO A 129 -30.39 -3.97 1.34
N GLU A 130 -30.82 -4.97 2.09
CA GLU A 130 -31.41 -6.17 1.52
C GLU A 130 -32.65 -5.76 0.71
N PRO A 131 -32.77 -6.18 -0.56
CA PRO A 131 -33.97 -5.93 -1.32
C PRO A 131 -35.07 -6.89 -0.85
N GLY A 132 -35.90 -6.43 0.07
CA GLY A 132 -37.30 -6.86 0.14
C GLY A 132 -37.81 -7.32 1.50
N ALA A 133 -38.67 -6.49 2.09
CA ALA A 133 -39.95 -6.92 2.67
C ALA A 133 -40.75 -5.68 3.11
N ASP A 134 -41.35 -4.97 2.15
CA ASP A 134 -42.73 -4.44 2.25
C ASP A 134 -43.03 -3.51 1.07
N ALA A 135 -43.57 -4.09 0.00
CA ALA A 135 -44.29 -3.34 -1.03
C ALA A 135 -45.50 -4.17 -1.48
N LEU A 136 -46.49 -4.24 -0.59
CA LEU A 136 -47.85 -4.66 -0.92
C LEU A 136 -48.80 -3.51 -0.63
N VAL A 137 -48.91 -2.54 -1.55
CA VAL A 137 -50.18 -1.88 -1.90
C VAL A 137 -50.04 -1.33 -3.32
N ALA A 138 -50.67 -2.00 -4.27
CA ALA A 138 -51.21 -1.34 -5.47
C ALA A 138 -52.60 -0.78 -5.08
N PRO A 139 -53.11 0.28 -5.73
CA PRO A 139 -53.60 0.11 -7.11
C PRO A 139 -53.33 1.29 -8.06
N ALA A 140 -53.08 0.95 -9.33
CA ALA A 140 -53.29 1.82 -10.50
C ALA A 140 -54.81 2.02 -10.75
N PRO A 141 -55.31 2.91 -11.63
CA PRO A 141 -54.62 3.53 -12.78
C PRO A 141 -54.91 5.02 -13.02
N THR A 142 -54.11 5.67 -13.87
CA THR A 142 -54.58 6.47 -15.02
C THR A 142 -53.37 6.75 -15.90
N GLN A 143 -53.40 6.21 -17.11
CA GLN A 143 -52.48 6.54 -18.19
C GLN A 143 -52.99 7.84 -18.83
N ASP A 144 -52.09 8.80 -19.04
CA ASP A 144 -52.22 9.68 -20.18
C ASP A 144 -50.85 9.81 -20.84
N ALA A 145 -50.87 9.55 -22.14
CA ALA A 145 -49.71 9.40 -22.99
C ALA A 145 -49.23 10.78 -23.46
N THR A 146 -47.92 11.02 -23.41
CA THR A 146 -47.27 11.87 -24.42
C THR A 146 -45.83 11.41 -24.64
N SER A 147 -45.75 10.53 -25.64
CA SER A 147 -44.65 10.34 -26.58
C SER A 147 -43.56 11.42 -26.56
N SER A 148 -42.32 11.02 -26.31
CA SER A 148 -41.19 11.50 -27.09
C SER A 148 -40.09 10.45 -27.13
N GLN A 149 -40.14 9.66 -28.19
CA GLN A 149 -39.13 8.69 -28.58
C GLN A 149 -38.13 9.43 -29.49
N PHE A 150 -36.85 9.43 -29.15
CA PHE A 150 -35.78 9.72 -30.10
C PHE A 150 -34.81 8.54 -30.11
N THR A 151 -34.65 7.92 -31.26
CA THR A 151 -33.67 6.85 -31.52
C THR A 151 -32.70 7.40 -32.55
N LEU A 152 -31.42 7.48 -32.21
CA LEU A 152 -30.35 7.56 -33.20
C LEU A 152 -29.28 6.53 -32.84
N GLY A 153 -28.86 5.78 -33.86
CA GLY A 153 -28.24 4.48 -33.71
C GLY A 153 -26.79 4.46 -33.24
N GLY A 154 -26.37 3.24 -32.90
CA GLY A 154 -25.01 2.74 -33.10
C GLY A 154 -23.98 3.17 -32.07
N LEU A 155 -23.55 2.20 -31.25
CA LEU A 155 -22.33 2.20 -30.42
C LEU A 155 -22.20 3.36 -29.44
N HIS A 156 -22.52 3.16 -28.16
CA HIS A 156 -21.89 3.90 -27.08
C HIS A 156 -21.80 3.03 -25.82
N GLY A 157 -20.61 2.48 -25.59
CA GLY A 157 -20.17 2.10 -24.26
C GLY A 157 -19.82 3.37 -23.50
N ALA A 158 -20.38 3.54 -22.30
CA ALA A 158 -19.85 4.49 -21.34
C ALA A 158 -18.69 3.78 -20.63
N ILE A 159 -17.48 3.99 -21.15
CA ILE A 159 -16.27 3.82 -20.34
C ILE A 159 -16.14 5.15 -19.61
N ASP A 160 -16.37 5.13 -18.30
CA ASP A 160 -16.12 6.28 -17.46
C ASP A 160 -14.60 6.45 -17.36
N LEU A 161 -14.07 7.46 -18.07
CA LEU A 161 -12.65 7.75 -18.24
C LEU A 161 -12.23 8.97 -17.41
N ASP A 162 -12.84 9.16 -16.24
CA ASP A 162 -12.49 10.24 -15.31
C ASP A 162 -11.60 9.75 -14.15
N THR A 163 -10.67 8.84 -14.45
CA THR A 163 -9.55 8.55 -13.56
C THR A 163 -8.31 9.25 -14.10
N CYS A 164 -7.64 9.99 -13.22
CA CYS A 164 -6.42 10.76 -13.44
C CYS A 164 -5.19 9.95 -13.91
N TYR A 165 -5.39 8.74 -14.44
CA TYR A 165 -4.36 7.73 -14.69
C TYR A 165 -3.83 7.72 -16.14
N LEU A 166 -4.46 8.42 -17.09
CA LEU A 166 -4.09 8.34 -18.51
C LEU A 166 -3.35 9.56 -19.08
N ARG A 167 -3.09 10.61 -18.28
CA ARG A 167 -2.32 11.76 -18.78
C ARG A 167 -0.81 11.54 -18.73
N ASP A 168 -0.31 10.71 -17.81
CA ASP A 168 1.15 10.49 -17.66
C ASP A 168 1.71 9.37 -18.57
N LEU A 169 0.86 8.55 -19.18
CA LEU A 169 1.28 7.41 -20.01
C LEU A 169 1.42 7.72 -21.51
N LEU A 170 1.17 8.97 -21.92
CA LEU A 170 1.23 9.39 -23.32
C LEU A 170 2.32 10.42 -23.64
N GLU A 171 3.10 10.89 -22.65
CA GLU A 171 4.14 11.92 -22.86
C GLU A 171 5.58 11.39 -22.97
N ASP A 172 5.83 10.09 -22.76
CA ASP A 172 7.20 9.53 -22.72
C ASP A 172 7.60 8.69 -23.96
N SER A 173 6.94 8.89 -25.11
CA SER A 173 7.29 8.20 -26.35
C SER A 173 7.56 9.14 -27.53
N ALA A 174 8.50 10.08 -27.36
CA ALA A 174 9.11 10.74 -28.52
C ALA A 174 10.52 11.27 -28.22
N THR A 175 11.48 10.85 -29.08
CA THR A 175 12.86 11.36 -29.29
C THR A 175 13.93 10.82 -28.33
N ALA A 176 15.12 10.33 -28.73
CA ALA A 176 15.76 9.97 -30.00
C ALA A 176 17.02 9.14 -29.62
N SER A 177 17.24 7.95 -30.17
CA SER A 177 18.25 7.63 -31.19
C SER A 177 19.66 8.24 -30.99
N GLU A 178 20.59 7.46 -30.40
CA GLU A 178 22.03 7.19 -30.72
C GLU A 178 22.96 8.33 -31.21
N PRO A 179 24.30 8.36 -30.90
CA PRO A 179 25.17 7.19 -31.09
C PRO A 179 26.39 6.98 -30.15
N ILE A 180 26.89 5.76 -30.24
CA ILE A 180 28.20 5.22 -29.84
C ILE A 180 29.38 6.16 -30.15
N ALA A 181 30.27 6.38 -29.16
CA ALA A 181 31.64 6.81 -29.39
C ALA A 181 32.61 6.14 -28.40
N THR A 182 33.37 5.19 -28.93
CA THR A 182 34.56 4.57 -28.35
C THR A 182 35.69 5.60 -28.23
N VAL A 183 36.23 5.83 -27.02
CA VAL A 183 37.61 6.35 -26.87
C VAL A 183 38.29 5.66 -25.68
N LEU A 184 39.21 4.77 -26.03
CA LEU A 184 40.34 4.33 -25.21
C LEU A 184 41.31 5.50 -25.05
N THR A 185 41.70 5.81 -23.83
CA THR A 185 43.06 6.33 -23.57
C THR A 185 43.58 5.84 -22.23
N ASP A 186 44.61 5.01 -22.35
CA ASP A 186 45.57 4.60 -21.34
C ASP A 186 46.41 5.80 -20.85
N GLN A 187 46.71 5.87 -19.55
CA GLN A 187 48.08 5.97 -19.00
C GLN A 187 48.14 6.41 -17.52
N SER A 188 48.65 5.49 -16.70
CA SER A 188 49.85 5.63 -15.84
C SER A 188 49.91 6.66 -14.70
N LYS A 189 50.01 6.09 -13.47
CA LYS A 189 51.12 6.24 -12.50
C LYS A 189 51.25 7.56 -11.72
N THR A 190 51.07 7.52 -10.39
CA THR A 190 52.16 7.52 -9.37
C THR A 190 51.63 7.48 -7.93
N THR A 191 52.33 6.67 -7.14
CA THR A 191 52.42 6.52 -5.68
C THR A 191 52.37 7.83 -4.85
N SER A 192 51.65 7.82 -3.72
CA SER A 192 52.18 8.32 -2.45
C SER A 192 51.39 7.77 -1.27
N ALA A 193 52.13 7.21 -0.31
CA ALA A 193 51.64 6.69 0.95
C ALA A 193 51.07 7.82 1.82
N ASN A 194 50.01 7.55 2.57
CA ASN A 194 50.02 8.00 3.96
C ASN A 194 49.33 7.02 4.88
N SER A 195 50.11 6.63 5.88
CA SER A 195 49.77 5.83 7.04
C SER A 195 48.90 6.66 7.98
N SER A 196 47.81 6.09 8.46
CA SER A 196 47.42 6.25 9.86
C SER A 196 46.37 5.20 10.22
N GLN A 197 46.79 4.33 11.14
CA GLN A 197 45.96 3.38 11.86
C GLN A 197 44.82 4.11 12.59
N ALA A 198 43.61 3.58 12.47
CA ALA A 198 42.56 3.79 13.44
C ALA A 198 41.90 2.43 13.69
N LEU A 199 42.28 1.84 14.83
CA LEU A 199 41.58 0.74 15.50
C LEU A 199 40.12 1.14 15.72
N LEU A 200 39.19 0.40 15.12
CA LEU A 200 37.80 0.34 15.58
C LEU A 200 37.36 -1.12 15.64
N VAL A 201 37.56 -1.66 16.84
CA VAL A 201 36.69 -2.58 17.58
C VAL A 201 35.58 -3.22 16.75
N VAL A 202 35.76 -4.52 16.51
CA VAL A 202 34.70 -5.47 16.18
C VAL A 202 33.93 -5.78 17.47
N PRO A 203 32.61 -5.60 17.54
CA PRO A 203 31.77 -6.40 18.44
C PRO A 203 31.24 -7.60 17.67
N GLU A 204 31.80 -8.75 18.01
CA GLU A 204 31.11 -10.00 18.31
C GLU A 204 29.74 -10.22 17.67
N ALA A 205 29.72 -11.04 16.62
CA ALA A 205 28.55 -11.82 16.27
C ALA A 205 28.27 -12.83 17.40
N SER A 206 27.05 -12.85 17.94
CA SER A 206 26.32 -14.04 18.43
C SER A 206 25.15 -13.61 19.32
N GLU A 207 23.93 -13.63 18.78
CA GLU A 207 22.68 -13.82 19.55
C GLU A 207 21.52 -14.10 18.57
N TRP A 208 21.71 -15.11 17.71
CA TRP A 208 20.65 -15.72 16.91
C TRP A 208 20.45 -17.16 17.39
N ASP A 209 20.08 -17.35 18.66
CA ASP A 209 19.71 -18.69 19.16
C ASP A 209 18.91 -18.60 20.48
N SER A 210 17.59 -18.57 20.38
CA SER A 210 16.64 -19.14 21.37
C SER A 210 15.23 -18.60 21.15
N TRP A 211 14.52 -19.19 20.20
CA TRP A 211 13.05 -19.24 20.27
C TRP A 211 12.67 -20.69 20.00
N ASP A 212 12.56 -21.48 21.07
CA ASP A 212 11.89 -22.78 21.06
C ASP A 212 10.43 -22.59 21.56
N PRO A 213 9.50 -23.46 21.14
CA PRO A 213 8.06 -23.20 20.96
C PRO A 213 7.18 -23.23 22.22
#